data_AF-A4HAD7-F1
#
_entry.id   AF-A4HAD7-F1
#
_cell.length_a   1.000
_cell.length_b   1.000
_cell.length_c   1.000
_cell.angle_alpha   90.00
_cell.angle_beta   90.00
_cell.angle_gamma   90.00
#
_symmetry.space_group_name_H-M   'P 1'
#
loop_
_entity.id
_entity.type
_entity.pdbx_description
1 polymer ?
#
loop_
_entity_poly.entity_id
_entity_poly.type
_entity_poly.pdbx_seq_one_letter_code
_entity_poly.pdbx_strand_id
1 'polypeptide(L)'
;MTEEIVAPAMPQFENGQPSFEYDHIFRCFKEKGNGLLFRMVNSQQKKWAFYNDTADTIMQVKARFSPDCKVEKLNRARATKVPVGTEENPDLCETVVTLEVYPLVTEPFIKGDVNGFQLEFHTEQIPVNDVKFMNRHCLLPHYDKVYKCFKNEGNGLLFRLVDEKEGKWYYYNDTREFRMTATVNFPNEDDVKPLGNTETVPVQDDDSAVVYQITVDPGKAEPFIEGRPTSYHQAFNADPIDESCVNPKEAQYVNSEPDSSIIDVSQCKVFKCFKENGNGLLFRLVDEKAGRWAFYNDTQEYVMKPKVRFFGGALVVPGPDAHMAPDPEEEDTTVVTIEVPPCETRLFIEGRPAKYEVSVVADSIHKSVPEDSPEFAHGEPDRKVMNYDAVYQCFKDKPDARLFRIVDSSRQQWGFYNDTTDVFFTARFTFDAEGKVRTLGDTEKEQNSDNETQYVVSIPPLTTVEFVQGDVRGFKSQFTGKRKVSLQASA
;
A
#
# COMPACT_ATOMS: atom_id res chain seq x y z
N MET A 1 -34.24 -21.96 6.10
CA MET A 1 -35.64 -22.08 6.60
C MET A 1 -36.10 -20.71 7.06
N THR A 2 -37.29 -20.25 6.65
CA THR A 2 -37.88 -18.97 7.14
C THR A 2 -38.55 -19.16 8.50
N GLU A 3 -38.72 -18.09 9.28
CA GLU A 3 -39.42 -18.11 10.58
C GLU A 3 -40.64 -17.22 10.54
N GLU A 4 -41.80 -17.76 10.90
CA GLU A 4 -43.02 -16.96 11.02
C GLU A 4 -43.00 -16.14 12.30
N ILE A 5 -43.36 -14.86 12.20
CA ILE A 5 -43.56 -13.99 13.36
C ILE A 5 -45.05 -14.08 13.73
N VAL A 6 -45.33 -14.70 14.87
CA VAL A 6 -46.70 -14.94 15.36
C VAL A 6 -47.04 -13.95 16.48
N ALA A 7 -48.27 -13.43 16.48
CA ALA A 7 -48.77 -12.56 17.54
C ALA A 7 -48.59 -13.21 18.94
N PRO A 8 -48.18 -12.45 19.98
CA PRO A 8 -48.12 -10.98 20.04
C PRO A 8 -46.80 -10.36 19.54
N ALA A 9 -45.87 -11.16 19.01
CA ALA A 9 -44.62 -10.62 18.49
C ALA A 9 -44.88 -9.79 17.23
N MET A 10 -44.30 -8.58 17.16
CA MET A 10 -44.34 -7.72 15.98
C MET A 10 -42.99 -7.73 15.27
N PRO A 11 -42.96 -7.67 13.92
CA PRO A 11 -41.73 -7.49 13.19
C PRO A 11 -41.06 -6.17 13.59
N GLN A 12 -39.76 -6.22 13.87
CA GLN A 12 -38.94 -5.04 14.10
C GLN A 12 -38.15 -4.74 12.82
N PHE A 13 -38.54 -3.67 12.15
CA PHE A 13 -37.82 -3.13 10.99
C PHE A 13 -36.83 -2.06 11.47
N GLU A 14 -35.64 -2.05 10.90
CA GLU A 14 -34.55 -1.15 11.29
C GLU A 14 -34.49 0.07 10.38
N ASN A 15 -34.68 -0.09 9.07
CA ASN A 15 -34.40 0.97 8.10
C ASN A 15 -35.64 1.54 7.43
N GLY A 16 -36.79 0.85 7.47
CA GLY A 16 -38.04 1.39 6.95
C GLY A 16 -39.28 0.62 7.39
N GLN A 17 -40.33 0.68 6.57
CA GLN A 17 -41.58 -0.05 6.78
C GLN A 17 -42.08 -0.62 5.45
N PRO A 18 -42.65 -1.85 5.44
CA PRO A 18 -43.22 -2.43 4.24
C PRO A 18 -44.49 -1.70 3.81
N SER A 19 -44.73 -1.64 2.50
CA SER A 19 -45.90 -0.98 1.89
C SER A 19 -46.94 -1.99 1.36
N PHE A 20 -47.05 -3.15 1.99
CA PHE A 20 -47.94 -4.24 1.58
C PHE A 20 -48.82 -4.71 2.74
N GLU A 21 -50.10 -4.94 2.48
CA GLU A 21 -51.03 -5.49 3.47
C GLU A 21 -50.81 -6.99 3.66
N TYR A 22 -50.59 -7.44 4.89
CA TYR A 22 -50.35 -8.84 5.21
C TYR A 22 -51.07 -9.28 6.49
N ASP A 23 -51.37 -10.56 6.59
CA ASP A 23 -51.83 -11.24 7.80
C ASP A 23 -50.75 -12.19 8.37
N HIS A 24 -49.78 -12.61 7.55
CA HIS A 24 -48.61 -13.37 8.00
C HIS A 24 -47.31 -12.73 7.51
N ILE A 25 -46.27 -12.76 8.34
CA ILE A 25 -44.93 -12.27 8.00
C ILE A 25 -43.86 -13.22 8.48
N PHE A 26 -42.83 -13.42 7.66
CA PHE A 26 -41.75 -14.36 7.92
C PHE A 26 -40.39 -13.68 7.76
N ARG A 27 -39.47 -13.94 8.70
CA ARG A 27 -38.04 -13.60 8.55
C ARG A 27 -37.37 -14.60 7.63
N CYS A 28 -36.69 -14.11 6.60
CA CYS A 28 -35.98 -14.98 5.66
C CYS A 28 -34.59 -15.42 6.19
N PHE A 29 -33.93 -14.57 7.00
CA PHE A 29 -32.62 -14.84 7.58
C PHE A 29 -32.69 -14.85 9.12
N LYS A 30 -32.95 -16.02 9.72
CA LYS A 30 -33.22 -16.14 11.17
C LYS A 30 -32.09 -15.66 12.08
N GLU A 31 -30.85 -15.87 11.67
CA GLU A 31 -29.66 -15.67 12.51
C GLU A 31 -28.90 -14.37 12.22
N LYS A 32 -29.41 -13.53 11.30
CA LYS A 32 -28.73 -12.30 10.86
C LYS A 32 -29.58 -11.06 11.08
N GLY A 33 -29.09 -10.18 11.96
CA GLY A 33 -29.72 -8.89 12.25
C GLY A 33 -31.18 -9.03 12.64
N ASN A 34 -32.03 -8.14 12.14
CA ASN A 34 -33.48 -8.19 12.36
C ASN A 34 -34.24 -9.20 11.47
N GLY A 35 -33.54 -9.90 10.57
CA GLY A 35 -34.13 -10.77 9.55
C GLY A 35 -33.78 -10.38 8.12
N LEU A 36 -33.31 -9.13 7.89
CA LEU A 36 -32.84 -8.50 6.63
C LEU A 36 -33.88 -8.42 5.48
N LEU A 37 -34.57 -9.52 5.21
CA LEU A 37 -35.62 -9.67 4.20
C LEU A 37 -36.83 -10.34 4.85
N PHE A 38 -38.00 -9.76 4.61
CA PHE A 38 -39.25 -10.24 5.17
C PHE A 38 -40.18 -10.70 4.06
N ARG A 39 -40.64 -11.96 4.15
CA ARG A 39 -41.71 -12.46 3.28
C ARG A 39 -43.05 -12.15 3.94
N MET A 40 -43.91 -11.45 3.23
CA MET A 40 -45.25 -11.12 3.67
C MET A 40 -46.27 -11.89 2.87
N VAL A 41 -47.29 -12.40 3.53
CA VAL A 41 -48.39 -13.16 2.93
C VAL A 41 -49.69 -12.48 3.32
N ASN A 42 -50.55 -12.30 2.31
CA ASN A 42 -51.94 -11.92 2.46
C ASN A 42 -52.81 -13.11 2.07
N SER A 43 -53.36 -13.84 3.05
CA SER A 43 -54.12 -15.07 2.81
C SER A 43 -55.46 -14.80 2.14
N GLN A 44 -56.08 -13.63 2.41
CA GLN A 44 -57.36 -13.25 1.78
C GLN A 44 -57.18 -13.00 0.28
N GLN A 45 -56.15 -12.25 -0.11
CA GLN A 45 -55.85 -11.96 -1.50
C GLN A 45 -55.01 -13.05 -2.18
N LYS A 46 -54.54 -14.05 -1.40
CA LYS A 46 -53.59 -15.09 -1.79
C LYS A 46 -52.33 -14.51 -2.45
N LYS A 47 -51.76 -13.45 -1.90
CA LYS A 47 -50.60 -12.75 -2.46
C LYS A 47 -49.39 -12.84 -1.55
N TRP A 48 -48.21 -12.98 -2.14
CA TRP A 48 -46.94 -12.86 -1.43
C TRP A 48 -46.20 -11.62 -1.91
N ALA A 49 -45.49 -10.98 -1.00
CA ALA A 49 -44.55 -9.90 -1.28
C ALA A 49 -43.29 -10.09 -0.44
N PHE A 50 -42.21 -9.44 -0.86
CA PHE A 50 -40.98 -9.37 -0.10
C PHE A 50 -40.62 -7.92 0.20
N TYR A 51 -40.23 -7.66 1.44
CA TYR A 51 -39.69 -6.37 1.87
C TYR A 51 -38.23 -6.53 2.26
N ASN A 52 -37.37 -5.78 1.57
CA ASN A 52 -35.95 -5.73 1.87
C ASN A 52 -35.69 -4.56 2.82
N ASP A 53 -35.36 -4.88 4.07
CA ASP A 53 -35.11 -3.88 5.10
C ASP A 53 -33.63 -3.48 5.18
N THR A 54 -32.78 -3.94 4.27
CA THR A 54 -31.40 -3.45 4.19
C THR A 54 -31.35 -2.09 3.48
N ALA A 55 -30.30 -1.30 3.75
CA ALA A 55 -30.11 0.01 3.14
C ALA A 55 -29.27 -0.01 1.85
N ASP A 56 -28.50 -1.07 1.61
CA ASP A 56 -27.44 -1.08 0.60
C ASP A 56 -27.26 -2.42 -0.16
N THR A 57 -28.14 -3.39 0.10
CA THR A 57 -28.03 -4.77 -0.41
C THR A 57 -29.28 -5.14 -1.20
N ILE A 58 -29.14 -5.53 -2.46
CA ILE A 58 -30.23 -6.08 -3.28
C ILE A 58 -30.45 -7.54 -2.88
N MET A 59 -31.71 -7.91 -2.65
CA MET A 59 -32.10 -9.27 -2.32
C MET A 59 -32.68 -9.96 -3.55
N GLN A 60 -32.02 -11.01 -4.02
CA GLN A 60 -32.53 -11.86 -5.10
C GLN A 60 -33.27 -13.05 -4.50
N VAL A 61 -34.56 -13.14 -4.79
CA VAL A 61 -35.45 -14.21 -4.36
C VAL A 61 -35.68 -15.15 -5.52
N LYS A 62 -35.48 -16.45 -5.29
CA LYS A 62 -35.86 -17.51 -6.22
C LYS A 62 -36.73 -18.52 -5.49
N ALA A 63 -37.92 -18.74 -6.01
CA ALA A 63 -38.86 -19.72 -5.49
C ALA A 63 -39.10 -20.82 -6.51
N ARG A 64 -39.00 -22.09 -6.09
CA ARG A 64 -39.50 -23.23 -6.85
C ARG A 64 -40.80 -23.68 -6.23
N PHE A 65 -41.86 -23.68 -7.02
CA PHE A 65 -43.19 -24.14 -6.62
C PHE A 65 -43.47 -25.51 -7.21
N SER A 66 -44.02 -26.40 -6.38
CA SER A 66 -44.41 -27.74 -6.80
C SER A 66 -45.46 -27.69 -7.93
N PRO A 67 -45.59 -28.75 -8.73
CA PRO A 67 -46.55 -28.80 -9.83
C PRO A 67 -48.02 -28.60 -9.42
N ASP A 68 -48.36 -28.88 -8.16
CA ASP A 68 -49.69 -28.70 -7.58
C ASP A 68 -50.01 -27.24 -7.20
N CYS A 69 -49.03 -26.33 -7.30
CA CYS A 69 -49.23 -24.91 -7.04
C CYS A 69 -49.90 -24.22 -8.22
N LYS A 70 -50.92 -23.41 -7.93
CA LYS A 70 -51.62 -22.57 -8.91
C LYS A 70 -51.22 -21.12 -8.69
N VAL A 71 -50.02 -20.76 -9.11
CA VAL A 71 -49.42 -19.43 -8.87
C VAL A 71 -49.20 -18.65 -10.16
N GLU A 72 -49.49 -17.35 -10.11
CA GLU A 72 -49.15 -16.36 -11.13
C GLU A 72 -48.09 -15.40 -10.61
N LYS A 73 -47.11 -15.04 -11.46
CA LYS A 73 -46.11 -14.03 -11.12
C LYS A 73 -46.77 -12.66 -11.01
N LEU A 74 -46.31 -11.83 -10.08
CA LEU A 74 -46.72 -10.44 -9.98
C LEU A 74 -45.62 -9.50 -10.45
N ASN A 75 -46.03 -8.38 -11.03
CA ASN A 75 -45.16 -7.24 -11.35
C ASN A 75 -43.86 -7.65 -12.07
N ARG A 76 -42.72 -7.23 -11.49
CA ARG A 76 -41.36 -7.40 -12.02
C ARG A 76 -40.82 -8.82 -11.85
N ALA A 77 -41.52 -9.69 -11.13
CA ALA A 77 -41.13 -11.08 -11.00
C ALA A 77 -41.12 -11.76 -12.38
N ARG A 78 -40.21 -12.72 -12.56
CA ARG A 78 -40.10 -13.56 -13.76
C ARG A 78 -40.50 -14.97 -13.39
N ALA A 79 -41.23 -15.66 -14.26
CA ALA A 79 -41.61 -17.04 -14.04
C ALA A 79 -41.22 -17.91 -15.22
N THR A 80 -40.75 -19.12 -14.93
CA THR A 80 -40.36 -20.13 -15.92
C THR A 80 -40.93 -21.47 -15.48
N LYS A 81 -41.48 -22.23 -16.42
CA LYS A 81 -41.92 -23.62 -16.16
C LYS A 81 -40.76 -24.57 -16.44
N VAL A 82 -40.49 -25.46 -15.49
CA VAL A 82 -39.43 -26.46 -15.59
C VAL A 82 -40.09 -27.84 -15.62
N PRO A 83 -39.94 -28.61 -16.72
CA PRO A 83 -40.44 -29.98 -16.78
C PRO A 83 -39.75 -30.84 -15.73
N VAL A 84 -40.55 -31.53 -14.92
CA VAL A 84 -40.12 -32.48 -13.89
C VAL A 84 -40.87 -33.82 -14.03
N GLY A 85 -41.51 -34.02 -15.19
CA GLY A 85 -42.31 -35.19 -15.45
C GLY A 85 -41.52 -36.49 -15.35
N THR A 86 -42.18 -37.51 -14.82
CA THR A 86 -41.69 -38.90 -14.83
C THR A 86 -42.34 -39.64 -16.00
N GLU A 87 -41.91 -40.88 -16.27
CA GLU A 87 -42.57 -41.73 -17.28
C GLU A 87 -44.08 -41.91 -17.01
N GLU A 88 -44.49 -41.86 -15.74
CA GLU A 88 -45.89 -41.97 -15.31
C GLU A 88 -46.68 -40.65 -15.42
N ASN A 89 -46.00 -39.50 -15.37
CA ASN A 89 -46.62 -38.17 -15.46
C ASN A 89 -45.73 -37.21 -16.27
N PRO A 90 -45.72 -37.31 -17.61
CA PRO A 90 -44.76 -36.60 -18.46
C PRO A 90 -44.98 -35.07 -18.49
N ASP A 91 -46.20 -34.61 -18.25
CA ASP A 91 -46.56 -33.18 -18.36
C ASP A 91 -46.31 -32.39 -17.06
N LEU A 92 -45.75 -33.01 -16.03
CA LEU A 92 -45.53 -32.39 -14.74
C LEU A 92 -44.49 -31.27 -14.85
N CYS A 93 -44.84 -30.07 -14.41
CA CYS A 93 -43.94 -28.90 -14.46
C CYS A 93 -43.91 -28.18 -13.12
N GLU A 94 -42.73 -27.89 -12.61
CA GLU A 94 -42.54 -26.92 -11.54
C GLU A 94 -42.61 -25.49 -12.09
N THR A 95 -43.04 -24.56 -11.24
CA THR A 95 -42.97 -23.12 -11.57
C THR A 95 -41.84 -22.49 -10.77
N VAL A 96 -40.83 -21.97 -11.47
CA VAL A 96 -39.71 -21.23 -10.86
C VAL A 96 -39.97 -19.75 -11.04
N VAL A 97 -40.02 -19.00 -9.94
CA VAL A 97 -40.23 -17.55 -9.94
C VAL A 97 -39.03 -16.84 -9.35
N THR A 98 -38.51 -15.82 -10.03
CA THR A 98 -37.39 -14.99 -9.56
C THR A 98 -37.77 -13.52 -9.44
N LEU A 99 -37.22 -12.82 -8.44
CA LEU A 99 -37.47 -11.41 -8.19
C LEU A 99 -36.24 -10.76 -7.51
N GLU A 100 -35.88 -9.56 -7.96
CA GLU A 100 -34.92 -8.70 -7.25
C GLU A 100 -35.69 -7.67 -6.41
N VAL A 101 -35.33 -7.56 -5.14
CA VAL A 101 -35.94 -6.62 -4.20
C VAL A 101 -34.87 -5.62 -3.75
N TYR A 102 -35.02 -4.37 -4.17
CA TYR A 102 -34.08 -3.30 -3.84
C TYR A 102 -34.21 -2.87 -2.36
N PRO A 103 -33.14 -2.32 -1.75
CA PRO A 103 -33.17 -1.73 -0.41
C PRO A 103 -34.37 -0.84 -0.13
N LEU A 104 -34.99 -1.06 1.02
CA LEU A 104 -36.16 -0.33 1.53
C LEU A 104 -37.41 -0.40 0.64
N VAL A 105 -37.45 -1.32 -0.32
CA VAL A 105 -38.58 -1.51 -1.23
C VAL A 105 -39.36 -2.78 -0.87
N THR A 106 -40.68 -2.69 -1.00
CA THR A 106 -41.58 -3.85 -0.99
C THR A 106 -41.99 -4.21 -2.41
N GLU A 107 -41.71 -5.44 -2.84
CA GLU A 107 -42.06 -5.93 -4.17
C GLU A 107 -43.04 -7.12 -4.07
N PRO A 108 -44.23 -7.02 -4.69
CA PRO A 108 -45.13 -8.16 -4.87
C PRO A 108 -44.48 -9.25 -5.74
N PHE A 109 -44.66 -10.51 -5.33
CA PHE A 109 -43.95 -11.64 -5.89
C PHE A 109 -44.85 -12.59 -6.68
N ILE A 110 -45.87 -13.16 -6.03
CA ILE A 110 -46.81 -14.11 -6.63
C ILE A 110 -48.22 -13.90 -6.11
N LYS A 111 -49.19 -14.47 -6.82
CA LYS A 111 -50.58 -14.64 -6.39
C LYS A 111 -51.07 -16.05 -6.66
N GLY A 112 -51.86 -16.63 -5.77
CA GLY A 112 -52.53 -17.92 -5.98
C GLY A 112 -52.29 -18.94 -4.86
N ASP A 113 -52.60 -20.20 -5.16
CA ASP A 113 -52.57 -21.29 -4.19
C ASP A 113 -51.21 -21.99 -4.17
N VAL A 114 -50.56 -21.99 -3.00
CA VAL A 114 -49.23 -22.57 -2.79
C VAL A 114 -49.36 -23.84 -1.95
N ASN A 115 -49.05 -25.00 -2.56
CA ASN A 115 -49.15 -26.34 -1.94
C ASN A 115 -47.79 -27.02 -1.74
N GLY A 116 -46.68 -26.32 -1.94
CA GLY A 116 -45.32 -26.82 -1.74
C GLY A 116 -44.31 -25.92 -2.44
N PHE A 117 -43.27 -25.49 -1.73
CA PHE A 117 -42.30 -24.56 -2.31
C PHE A 117 -40.93 -24.67 -1.64
N GLN A 118 -39.89 -24.25 -2.37
CA GLN A 118 -38.55 -24.02 -1.86
C GLN A 118 -38.15 -22.57 -2.17
N LEU A 119 -37.46 -21.93 -1.22
CA LEU A 119 -36.93 -20.56 -1.38
C LEU A 119 -35.40 -20.59 -1.30
N GLU A 120 -34.79 -19.98 -2.30
CA GLU A 120 -33.38 -19.65 -2.37
C GLU A 120 -33.24 -18.12 -2.34
N PHE A 121 -32.29 -17.63 -1.54
CA PHE A 121 -32.02 -16.20 -1.41
C PHE A 121 -30.55 -15.94 -1.72
N HIS A 122 -30.30 -14.93 -2.53
CA HIS A 122 -28.96 -14.44 -2.82
C HIS A 122 -28.91 -12.93 -2.54
N THR A 123 -27.75 -12.45 -2.12
CA THR A 123 -27.53 -11.03 -1.82
C THR A 123 -26.51 -10.47 -2.79
N GLU A 124 -26.81 -9.32 -3.36
CA GLU A 124 -25.89 -8.55 -4.21
C GLU A 124 -25.80 -7.12 -3.66
N GLN A 125 -24.67 -6.44 -3.79
CA GLN A 125 -24.59 -5.04 -3.39
C GLN A 125 -25.31 -4.14 -4.41
N ILE A 126 -25.76 -2.94 -4.02
CA ILE A 126 -26.23 -1.98 -5.04
C ILE A 126 -25.03 -1.59 -5.93
N PRO A 127 -25.10 -1.76 -7.27
CA PRO A 127 -24.11 -1.19 -8.16
C PRO A 127 -24.21 0.34 -8.12
N VAL A 128 -23.05 1.00 -8.14
CA VAL A 128 -23.00 2.46 -8.02
C VAL A 128 -23.11 3.07 -9.42
N ASN A 129 -24.06 3.99 -9.60
CA ASN A 129 -24.13 4.80 -10.82
C ASN A 129 -23.15 5.99 -10.73
N ASP A 130 -22.65 6.46 -11.87
CA ASP A 130 -21.78 7.65 -11.98
C ASP A 130 -20.49 7.60 -11.13
N VAL A 131 -19.78 6.47 -11.17
CA VAL A 131 -18.48 6.32 -10.50
C VAL A 131 -17.44 7.25 -11.13
N LYS A 132 -16.85 8.13 -10.30
CA LYS A 132 -15.67 8.91 -10.66
C LYS A 132 -14.40 8.18 -10.21
N PHE A 133 -13.70 7.60 -11.17
CA PHE A 133 -12.34 7.10 -10.97
C PHE A 133 -11.38 8.29 -10.91
N MET A 134 -10.56 8.35 -9.87
CA MET A 134 -9.65 9.46 -9.60
C MET A 134 -8.29 9.27 -10.25
N ASN A 135 -7.83 8.02 -10.39
CA ASN A 135 -6.47 7.70 -10.84
C ASN A 135 -6.49 6.80 -12.09
N ARG A 136 -7.44 7.05 -12.99
CA ARG A 136 -7.58 6.25 -14.21
C ARG A 136 -6.39 6.43 -15.15
N HIS A 137 -5.43 5.53 -15.03
CA HIS A 137 -4.23 5.48 -15.87
C HIS A 137 -4.37 4.50 -17.05
N CYS A 138 -5.35 3.59 -17.03
CA CYS A 138 -5.57 2.58 -18.07
C CYS A 138 -7.01 2.62 -18.62
N LEU A 139 -7.17 2.17 -19.86
CA LEU A 139 -8.48 1.89 -20.44
C LEU A 139 -9.09 0.71 -19.68
N LEU A 140 -10.11 1.00 -18.88
CA LEU A 140 -10.90 -0.03 -18.20
C LEU A 140 -11.55 -0.98 -19.22
N PRO A 141 -11.71 -2.26 -18.87
CA PRO A 141 -12.50 -3.21 -19.66
C PRO A 141 -13.95 -2.71 -19.79
N HIS A 142 -14.68 -3.29 -20.72
CA HIS A 142 -16.13 -3.06 -20.78
C HIS A 142 -16.78 -3.60 -19.51
N TYR A 143 -17.77 -2.89 -18.98
CA TYR A 143 -18.59 -3.31 -17.85
C TYR A 143 -19.94 -2.60 -17.92
N ASP A 144 -20.98 -3.29 -17.43
CA ASP A 144 -22.33 -2.75 -17.29
C ASP A 144 -22.65 -2.40 -15.84
N LYS A 145 -21.95 -3.03 -14.89
CA LYS A 145 -22.12 -2.82 -13.44
C LYS A 145 -20.78 -2.57 -12.77
N VAL A 146 -20.77 -1.67 -11.79
CA VAL A 146 -19.60 -1.35 -10.97
C VAL A 146 -19.97 -1.31 -9.49
N TYR A 147 -19.13 -1.90 -8.65
CA TYR A 147 -19.33 -1.97 -7.20
C TYR A 147 -18.10 -1.40 -6.48
N LYS A 148 -18.33 -0.59 -5.45
CA LYS A 148 -17.27 -0.12 -4.54
C LYS A 148 -16.99 -1.22 -3.53
N CYS A 149 -15.74 -1.69 -3.48
CA CYS A 149 -15.34 -2.72 -2.52
C CYS A 149 -15.18 -2.13 -1.10
N PHE A 150 -14.69 -0.89 -1.00
CA PHE A 150 -14.61 -0.13 0.25
C PHE A 150 -15.62 1.02 0.25
N LYS A 151 -16.84 0.75 0.75
CA LYS A 151 -17.99 1.68 0.63
C LYS A 151 -17.79 3.03 1.33
N ASN A 152 -17.10 3.03 2.47
CA ASN A 152 -16.97 4.20 3.35
C ASN A 152 -15.62 4.90 3.24
N GLU A 153 -14.72 4.42 2.38
CA GLU A 153 -13.34 4.92 2.27
C GLU A 153 -13.11 5.60 0.92
N GLY A 154 -12.73 6.88 0.98
CA GLY A 154 -12.40 7.68 -0.20
C GLY A 154 -13.48 7.60 -1.29
N ASN A 155 -13.06 7.31 -2.52
CA ASN A 155 -13.97 7.16 -3.65
C ASN A 155 -14.50 5.72 -3.83
N GLY A 156 -14.07 4.76 -3.02
CA GLY A 156 -14.30 3.33 -3.20
C GLY A 156 -13.02 2.48 -3.18
N LEU A 157 -11.88 3.11 -3.47
CA LEU A 157 -10.50 2.57 -3.55
C LEU A 157 -10.31 1.42 -4.55
N LEU A 158 -11.03 0.31 -4.37
CA LEU A 158 -11.06 -0.85 -5.25
C LEU A 158 -12.48 -1.02 -5.80
N PHE A 159 -12.57 -1.28 -7.10
CA PHE A 159 -13.84 -1.43 -7.80
C PHE A 159 -13.95 -2.80 -8.44
N ARG A 160 -15.08 -3.49 -8.21
CA ARG A 160 -15.43 -4.68 -8.97
C ARG A 160 -16.25 -4.25 -10.18
N LEU A 161 -15.75 -4.55 -11.37
CA LEU A 161 -16.40 -4.26 -12.64
C LEU A 161 -16.98 -5.56 -13.19
N VAL A 162 -18.25 -5.54 -13.60
CA VAL A 162 -18.95 -6.73 -14.10
C VAL A 162 -19.52 -6.42 -15.48
N ASP A 163 -19.09 -7.23 -16.46
CA ASP A 163 -19.68 -7.34 -17.79
C ASP A 163 -20.70 -8.48 -17.73
N GLU A 164 -21.99 -8.16 -17.67
CA GLU A 164 -23.04 -9.17 -17.55
C GLU A 164 -23.26 -9.93 -18.85
N LYS A 165 -22.93 -9.29 -19.98
CA LYS A 165 -23.11 -9.87 -21.30
C LYS A 165 -22.11 -10.99 -21.53
N GLU A 166 -20.84 -10.72 -21.28
CA GLU A 166 -19.75 -11.68 -21.40
C GLU A 166 -19.61 -12.56 -20.15
N GLY A 167 -20.27 -12.22 -19.04
CA GLY A 167 -20.17 -12.96 -17.79
C GLY A 167 -18.77 -12.87 -17.18
N LYS A 168 -18.16 -11.68 -17.21
CA LYS A 168 -16.77 -11.48 -16.77
C LYS A 168 -16.69 -10.48 -15.65
N TRP A 169 -15.87 -10.79 -14.67
CA TRP A 169 -15.58 -9.91 -13.55
C TRP A 169 -14.14 -9.43 -13.63
N TYR A 170 -13.94 -8.18 -13.27
CA TYR A 170 -12.64 -7.54 -13.18
C TYR A 170 -12.54 -6.79 -11.85
N TYR A 171 -11.32 -6.63 -11.35
CA TYR A 171 -11.05 -5.71 -10.26
C TYR A 171 -10.15 -4.57 -10.76
N TYR A 172 -10.55 -3.34 -10.46
CA TYR A 172 -9.81 -2.12 -10.76
C TYR A 172 -9.39 -1.43 -9.47
N ASN A 173 -8.08 -1.30 -9.28
CA ASN A 173 -7.48 -0.58 -8.17
C ASN A 173 -7.29 0.89 -8.56
N ASP A 174 -8.09 1.78 -7.98
CA ASP A 174 -8.02 3.23 -8.25
C ASP A 174 -7.09 3.97 -7.28
N THR A 175 -6.34 3.26 -6.44
CA THR A 175 -5.36 3.89 -5.55
C THR A 175 -4.02 4.09 -6.25
N ARG A 176 -3.14 4.88 -5.63
CA ARG A 176 -1.72 5.02 -6.01
C ARG A 176 -0.77 4.30 -5.06
N GLU A 177 -1.19 4.18 -3.81
CA GLU A 177 -0.33 3.85 -2.68
C GLU A 177 -0.64 2.47 -2.09
N PHE A 178 -1.64 1.75 -2.63
CA PHE A 178 -2.04 0.45 -2.08
C PHE A 178 -2.11 -0.60 -3.18
N ARG A 179 -1.55 -1.76 -2.89
CA ARG A 179 -1.80 -2.98 -3.64
C ARG A 179 -3.04 -3.62 -3.05
N MET A 180 -4.01 -3.93 -3.90
CA MET A 180 -5.30 -4.44 -3.47
C MET A 180 -5.36 -5.94 -3.70
N THR A 181 -5.75 -6.69 -2.69
CA THR A 181 -6.03 -8.12 -2.80
C THR A 181 -7.51 -8.37 -2.58
N ALA A 182 -8.13 -9.09 -3.50
CA ALA A 182 -9.51 -9.55 -3.38
C ALA A 182 -9.53 -11.08 -3.30
N THR A 183 -10.19 -11.62 -2.28
CA THR A 183 -10.38 -13.05 -2.07
C THR A 183 -11.87 -13.34 -2.11
N VAL A 184 -12.31 -14.23 -3.01
CA VAL A 184 -13.72 -14.55 -3.20
C VAL A 184 -13.93 -16.06 -3.10
N ASN A 185 -14.82 -16.47 -2.22
CA ASN A 185 -15.31 -17.83 -2.06
C ASN A 185 -16.58 -18.02 -2.91
N PHE A 186 -16.54 -19.01 -3.79
CA PHE A 186 -17.66 -19.47 -4.59
C PHE A 186 -18.07 -20.88 -4.11
N PRO A 187 -19.34 -21.09 -3.71
CA PRO A 187 -19.81 -22.39 -3.25
C PRO A 187 -19.86 -23.49 -4.32
N ASN A 188 -19.75 -23.15 -5.60
CA ASN A 188 -19.83 -24.08 -6.72
C ASN A 188 -18.77 -23.74 -7.77
N GLU A 189 -17.80 -24.64 -7.97
CA GLU A 189 -16.73 -24.50 -8.97
C GLU A 189 -17.27 -24.36 -10.40
N ASP A 190 -18.33 -25.10 -10.74
CA ASP A 190 -18.86 -25.13 -12.12
C ASP A 190 -19.41 -23.77 -12.59
N ASP A 191 -19.72 -22.87 -11.65
CA ASP A 191 -20.27 -21.54 -11.95
C ASP A 191 -19.20 -20.54 -12.40
N VAL A 192 -17.91 -20.81 -12.15
CA VAL A 192 -16.82 -19.84 -12.27
C VAL A 192 -15.49 -20.43 -12.73
N LYS A 193 -14.82 -19.74 -13.64
CA LYS A 193 -13.46 -20.06 -14.08
C LYS A 193 -12.52 -18.90 -13.79
N PRO A 194 -11.32 -19.14 -13.22
CA PRO A 194 -10.37 -18.08 -12.93
C PRO A 194 -9.79 -17.52 -14.24
N LEU A 195 -9.52 -16.22 -14.27
CA LEU A 195 -8.92 -15.53 -15.40
C LEU A 195 -7.61 -14.85 -14.99
N GLY A 196 -6.75 -14.60 -15.97
CA GLY A 196 -5.54 -13.78 -15.80
C GLY A 196 -4.60 -14.32 -14.73
N ASN A 197 -4.24 -13.45 -13.78
CA ASN A 197 -3.38 -13.75 -12.64
C ASN A 197 -4.15 -14.21 -11.39
N THR A 198 -5.39 -14.66 -11.55
CA THR A 198 -6.21 -15.17 -10.44
C THR A 198 -5.68 -16.51 -9.96
N GLU A 199 -5.40 -16.61 -8.67
CA GLU A 199 -4.87 -17.79 -8.00
C GLU A 199 -5.98 -18.55 -7.29
N THR A 200 -5.90 -19.89 -7.31
CA THR A 200 -6.79 -20.75 -6.50
C THR A 200 -6.17 -20.98 -5.13
N VAL A 201 -6.92 -20.67 -4.08
CA VAL A 201 -6.51 -20.88 -2.69
C VAL A 201 -7.03 -22.25 -2.24
N PRO A 202 -6.17 -23.13 -1.69
CA PRO A 202 -6.62 -24.43 -1.23
C PRO A 202 -7.62 -24.31 -0.08
N VAL A 203 -8.77 -24.96 -0.23
CA VAL A 203 -9.82 -25.06 0.79
C VAL A 203 -9.72 -26.44 1.46
N GLN A 204 -9.84 -26.49 2.77
CA GLN A 204 -10.04 -27.74 3.51
C GLN A 204 -11.56 -27.91 3.73
N ASP A 205 -12.09 -29.09 3.42
CA ASP A 205 -13.43 -29.59 3.78
C ASP A 205 -14.65 -29.39 2.85
N ASP A 206 -14.51 -29.01 1.56
CA ASP A 206 -15.63 -29.09 0.60
C ASP A 206 -15.14 -29.29 -0.85
N ASP A 207 -15.52 -30.40 -1.48
CA ASP A 207 -15.07 -30.78 -2.84
C ASP A 207 -15.70 -29.91 -3.95
N SER A 208 -16.75 -29.12 -3.66
CA SER A 208 -17.44 -28.30 -4.66
C SER A 208 -17.18 -26.80 -4.56
N ALA A 209 -16.63 -26.33 -3.44
CA ALA A 209 -16.38 -24.91 -3.21
C ALA A 209 -14.96 -24.51 -3.66
N VAL A 210 -14.83 -23.34 -4.30
CA VAL A 210 -13.54 -22.79 -4.73
C VAL A 210 -13.32 -21.40 -4.17
N VAL A 211 -12.08 -21.12 -3.78
CA VAL A 211 -11.66 -19.80 -3.34
C VAL A 211 -10.65 -19.25 -4.34
N TYR A 212 -10.97 -18.11 -4.93
CA TYR A 212 -10.08 -17.41 -5.85
C TYR A 212 -9.56 -16.12 -5.21
N GLN A 213 -8.27 -15.85 -5.41
CA GLN A 213 -7.60 -14.66 -4.93
C GLN A 213 -6.92 -13.94 -6.09
N ILE A 214 -7.01 -12.62 -6.12
CA ILE A 214 -6.34 -11.79 -7.11
C ILE A 214 -5.68 -10.60 -6.43
N THR A 215 -4.51 -10.22 -6.94
CA THR A 215 -3.78 -9.04 -6.52
C THR A 215 -3.74 -8.04 -7.68
N VAL A 216 -4.11 -6.79 -7.39
CA VAL A 216 -4.27 -5.71 -8.37
C VAL A 216 -3.42 -4.52 -7.96
N ASP A 217 -2.44 -4.19 -8.79
CA ASP A 217 -1.56 -3.03 -8.58
C ASP A 217 -2.28 -1.69 -8.85
N PRO A 218 -1.80 -0.58 -8.28
CA PRO A 218 -2.32 0.77 -8.49
C PRO A 218 -2.60 1.14 -9.93
N GLY A 219 -3.79 1.70 -10.18
CA GLY A 219 -4.22 2.14 -11.50
C GLY A 219 -4.42 1.02 -12.53
N LYS A 220 -4.32 -0.26 -12.13
CA LYS A 220 -4.52 -1.42 -13.01
C LYS A 220 -5.91 -2.03 -12.84
N ALA A 221 -6.38 -2.64 -13.92
CA ALA A 221 -7.60 -3.44 -13.96
C ALA A 221 -7.22 -4.86 -14.41
N GLU A 222 -7.51 -5.85 -13.58
CA GLU A 222 -7.17 -7.25 -13.86
C GLU A 222 -8.44 -8.11 -13.99
N PRO A 223 -8.50 -9.05 -14.95
CA PRO A 223 -9.60 -9.99 -15.06
C PRO A 223 -9.55 -11.01 -13.92
N PHE A 224 -10.70 -11.26 -13.30
CA PHE A 224 -10.81 -12.13 -12.14
C PHE A 224 -11.43 -13.49 -12.49
N ILE A 225 -12.67 -13.49 -12.97
CA ILE A 225 -13.37 -14.73 -13.33
C ILE A 225 -14.20 -14.58 -14.61
N GLU A 226 -14.49 -15.70 -15.24
CA GLU A 226 -15.55 -15.90 -16.22
C GLU A 226 -16.61 -16.81 -15.61
N GLY A 227 -17.87 -16.37 -15.59
CA GLY A 227 -18.95 -17.09 -14.93
C GLY A 227 -20.12 -16.19 -14.54
N ARG A 228 -21.18 -16.81 -14.04
CA ARG A 228 -22.37 -16.10 -13.52
C ARG A 228 -22.70 -16.60 -12.13
N PRO A 229 -21.81 -16.38 -11.15
CA PRO A 229 -22.01 -16.88 -9.79
C PRO A 229 -23.29 -16.29 -9.20
N THR A 230 -24.10 -17.14 -8.61
CA THR A 230 -25.34 -16.74 -7.93
C THR A 230 -25.14 -16.46 -6.45
N SER A 231 -24.10 -17.04 -5.84
CA SER A 231 -23.73 -16.85 -4.44
C SER A 231 -22.21 -16.79 -4.30
N TYR A 232 -21.72 -15.91 -3.44
CA TYR A 232 -20.30 -15.79 -3.15
C TYR A 232 -20.07 -14.97 -1.87
N HIS A 233 -18.88 -15.09 -1.29
CA HIS A 233 -18.42 -14.24 -0.20
C HIS A 233 -17.08 -13.63 -0.58
N GLN A 234 -16.90 -12.32 -0.34
CA GLN A 234 -15.69 -11.60 -0.74
C GLN A 234 -15.06 -10.88 0.45
N ALA A 235 -13.75 -10.93 0.52
CA ALA A 235 -12.91 -10.21 1.46
C ALA A 235 -11.86 -9.39 0.68
N PHE A 236 -11.48 -8.25 1.24
CA PHE A 236 -10.53 -7.33 0.62
C PHE A 236 -9.43 -6.97 1.59
N ASN A 237 -8.21 -6.88 1.08
CA ASN A 237 -7.05 -6.38 1.80
C ASN A 237 -6.40 -5.26 0.98
N ALA A 238 -5.90 -4.24 1.67
CA ALA A 238 -5.20 -3.10 1.07
C ALA A 238 -3.81 -3.01 1.70
N ASP A 239 -2.80 -3.47 0.97
CA ASP A 239 -1.41 -3.45 1.43
C ASP A 239 -0.73 -2.18 0.93
N PRO A 240 -0.13 -1.34 1.80
CA PRO A 240 0.63 -0.18 1.37
C PRO A 240 1.75 -0.58 0.42
N ILE A 241 1.88 0.14 -0.69
CA ILE A 241 3.01 0.03 -1.59
C ILE A 241 4.07 0.97 -1.09
N ASP A 242 5.15 0.37 -0.59
CA ASP A 242 6.39 1.09 -0.42
C ASP A 242 6.96 1.39 -1.80
N GLU A 243 6.94 2.66 -2.23
CA GLU A 243 7.48 3.12 -3.52
C GLU A 243 8.97 2.75 -3.71
N SER A 244 9.70 2.40 -2.65
CA SER A 244 11.06 1.88 -2.79
C SER A 244 11.10 0.43 -3.30
N CYS A 245 10.00 -0.32 -3.19
CA CYS A 245 9.87 -1.72 -3.58
C CYS A 245 9.79 -1.87 -5.11
N VAL A 246 10.89 -2.29 -5.73
CA VAL A 246 10.99 -2.64 -7.13
C VAL A 246 10.86 -4.15 -7.35
N ASN A 247 10.33 -4.54 -8.51
CA ASN A 247 10.34 -5.94 -8.93
C ASN A 247 11.80 -6.41 -9.05
N PRO A 248 12.17 -7.59 -8.52
CA PRO A 248 13.53 -8.12 -8.65
C PRO A 248 14.07 -8.14 -10.08
N LYS A 249 13.19 -8.40 -11.07
CA LYS A 249 13.56 -8.44 -12.49
C LYS A 249 13.83 -7.07 -13.10
N GLU A 250 13.37 -6.01 -12.44
CA GLU A 250 13.54 -4.62 -12.87
C GLU A 250 14.62 -3.89 -12.05
N ALA A 251 15.11 -4.51 -10.98
CA ALA A 251 16.24 -3.98 -10.21
C ALA A 251 17.49 -3.96 -11.10
N GLN A 252 18.14 -2.80 -11.18
CA GLN A 252 19.36 -2.60 -11.95
C GLN A 252 20.53 -2.39 -10.98
N TYR A 253 21.41 -3.37 -10.90
CA TYR A 253 22.67 -3.25 -10.18
C TYR A 253 23.76 -2.82 -11.16
N VAL A 254 24.63 -1.91 -10.73
CA VAL A 254 25.60 -1.25 -11.62
C VAL A 254 27.00 -1.84 -11.43
N ASN A 255 27.37 -2.19 -10.20
CA ASN A 255 28.75 -2.57 -9.87
C ASN A 255 28.93 -4.07 -9.67
N SER A 256 27.99 -4.73 -9.00
CA SER A 256 27.96 -6.19 -8.86
C SER A 256 26.53 -6.69 -8.62
N GLU A 257 26.35 -7.98 -8.42
CA GLU A 257 25.04 -8.60 -8.13
C GLU A 257 24.97 -9.01 -6.65
N PRO A 258 23.77 -9.05 -6.05
CA PRO A 258 23.62 -9.58 -4.70
C PRO A 258 24.01 -11.07 -4.62
N ASP A 259 24.57 -11.47 -3.47
CA ASP A 259 25.02 -12.84 -3.25
C ASP A 259 23.84 -13.80 -3.02
N SER A 260 23.53 -14.57 -4.06
CA SER A 260 22.46 -15.57 -4.06
C SER A 260 22.63 -16.70 -3.02
N SER A 261 23.83 -16.90 -2.47
CA SER A 261 24.05 -17.88 -1.40
C SER A 261 23.56 -17.38 -0.04
N ILE A 262 23.43 -16.06 0.12
CA ILE A 262 22.90 -15.41 1.31
C ILE A 262 21.38 -15.25 1.20
N ILE A 263 20.90 -14.79 0.04
CA ILE A 263 19.47 -14.56 -0.20
C ILE A 263 19.09 -14.77 -1.68
N ASP A 264 18.01 -15.52 -1.94
CA ASP A 264 17.50 -15.73 -3.30
C ASP A 264 16.70 -14.50 -3.76
N VAL A 265 17.39 -13.59 -4.48
CA VAL A 265 16.83 -12.34 -4.99
C VAL A 265 15.59 -12.56 -5.87
N SER A 266 15.51 -13.68 -6.58
CA SER A 266 14.39 -13.95 -7.49
C SER A 266 13.04 -14.11 -6.77
N GLN A 267 13.07 -14.42 -5.47
CA GLN A 267 11.92 -14.58 -4.58
C GLN A 267 11.74 -13.39 -3.63
N CYS A 268 12.63 -12.38 -3.70
CA CYS A 268 12.61 -11.25 -2.80
C CYS A 268 11.65 -10.15 -3.25
N LYS A 269 11.26 -9.31 -2.29
CA LYS A 269 10.92 -7.90 -2.55
C LYS A 269 12.22 -7.09 -2.43
N VAL A 270 12.50 -6.22 -3.39
CA VAL A 270 13.75 -5.44 -3.46
C VAL A 270 13.42 -3.97 -3.20
N PHE A 271 14.03 -3.35 -2.20
CA PHE A 271 13.77 -1.96 -1.84
C PHE A 271 15.00 -1.09 -2.05
N LYS A 272 14.88 0.02 -2.79
CA LYS A 272 15.94 1.04 -2.92
C LYS A 272 15.99 1.91 -1.67
N CYS A 273 17.10 1.88 -0.94
CA CYS A 273 17.23 2.68 0.28
C CYS A 273 17.48 4.17 -0.01
N PHE A 274 18.04 4.53 -1.18
CA PHE A 274 18.19 5.91 -1.64
C PHE A 274 17.41 6.14 -2.93
N LYS A 275 16.14 6.56 -2.80
CA LYS A 275 15.19 6.67 -3.92
C LYS A 275 15.65 7.62 -5.03
N GLU A 276 16.20 8.78 -4.65
CA GLU A 276 16.54 9.88 -5.57
C GLU A 276 18.02 9.85 -6.04
N ASN A 277 18.79 8.84 -5.64
CA ASN A 277 20.24 8.81 -5.89
C ASN A 277 20.66 7.56 -6.68
N GLY A 278 21.22 7.79 -7.87
CA GLY A 278 21.78 6.73 -8.70
C GLY A 278 20.75 5.63 -8.99
N ASN A 279 21.17 4.37 -8.89
CA ASN A 279 20.30 3.21 -9.06
C ASN A 279 19.54 2.81 -7.78
N GLY A 280 19.77 3.48 -6.65
CA GLY A 280 19.29 3.10 -5.33
C GLY A 280 20.40 2.99 -4.29
N LEU A 281 21.66 2.86 -4.72
CA LEU A 281 22.92 2.73 -3.95
C LEU A 281 22.99 1.52 -3.01
N LEU A 282 22.01 1.36 -2.13
CA LEU A 282 21.84 0.25 -1.20
C LEU A 282 20.46 -0.36 -1.41
N PHE A 283 20.41 -1.68 -1.50
CA PHE A 283 19.18 -2.43 -1.71
C PHE A 283 18.86 -3.28 -0.49
N ARG A 284 17.66 -3.15 0.06
CA ARG A 284 17.14 -4.07 1.07
C ARG A 284 16.40 -5.19 0.35
N LEU A 285 16.76 -6.42 0.64
CA LEU A 285 16.25 -7.64 0.00
C LEU A 285 15.43 -8.40 1.04
N VAL A 286 14.15 -8.64 0.76
CA VAL A 286 13.23 -9.28 1.71
C VAL A 286 12.60 -10.52 1.09
N ASP A 287 13.00 -11.70 1.56
CA ASP A 287 12.32 -12.96 1.27
C ASP A 287 11.27 -13.21 2.36
N GLU A 288 10.01 -12.91 2.05
CA GLU A 288 8.89 -13.09 2.98
C GLU A 288 8.61 -14.55 3.31
N LYS A 289 8.88 -15.46 2.36
CA LYS A 289 8.61 -16.89 2.53
C LYS A 289 9.62 -17.51 3.48
N ALA A 290 10.91 -17.23 3.30
CA ALA A 290 11.94 -17.64 4.24
C ALA A 290 11.96 -16.80 5.53
N GLY A 291 11.34 -15.61 5.51
CA GLY A 291 11.43 -14.65 6.62
C GLY A 291 12.85 -14.12 6.76
N ARG A 292 13.52 -13.81 5.66
CA ARG A 292 14.93 -13.37 5.65
C ARG A 292 15.08 -12.00 5.04
N TRP A 293 15.88 -11.17 5.70
CA TRP A 293 16.21 -9.84 5.21
C TRP A 293 17.71 -9.73 5.05
N ALA A 294 18.14 -9.15 3.94
CA ALA A 294 19.54 -8.83 3.68
C ALA A 294 19.66 -7.42 3.12
N PHE A 295 20.87 -6.86 3.17
CA PHE A 295 21.21 -5.63 2.48
C PHE A 295 22.34 -5.91 1.49
N TYR A 296 22.20 -5.36 0.29
CA TYR A 296 23.23 -5.36 -0.75
C TYR A 296 23.67 -3.93 -1.05
N ASN A 297 24.95 -3.65 -0.84
CA ASN A 297 25.55 -2.35 -1.13
C ASN A 297 26.15 -2.37 -2.53
N ASP A 298 25.53 -1.67 -3.47
CA ASP A 298 26.02 -1.60 -4.84
C ASP A 298 27.07 -0.52 -5.04
N THR A 299 27.46 0.24 -4.02
CA THR A 299 28.50 1.27 -4.17
C THR A 299 29.90 0.68 -4.12
N GLN A 300 30.88 1.35 -4.72
CA GLN A 300 32.30 0.99 -4.62
C GLN A 300 33.05 1.76 -3.53
N GLU A 301 32.49 2.90 -3.08
CA GLU A 301 33.22 3.88 -2.29
C GLU A 301 32.61 4.17 -0.91
N TYR A 302 31.49 3.53 -0.56
CA TYR A 302 30.81 3.77 0.71
C TYR A 302 30.58 2.46 1.46
N VAL A 303 30.88 2.45 2.76
CA VAL A 303 30.31 1.48 3.69
C VAL A 303 28.93 1.97 4.09
N MET A 304 27.91 1.16 3.83
CA MET A 304 26.55 1.48 4.19
C MET A 304 26.25 0.96 5.60
N LYS A 305 25.57 1.76 6.41
CA LYS A 305 25.23 1.43 7.81
C LYS A 305 23.72 1.53 8.02
N PRO A 306 22.95 0.49 7.66
CA PRO A 306 21.54 0.42 7.98
C PRO A 306 21.31 0.26 9.48
N LYS A 307 20.35 1.03 9.99
CA LYS A 307 19.76 0.92 11.33
C LYS A 307 18.25 0.74 11.16
N VAL A 308 17.70 -0.35 11.68
CA VAL A 308 16.26 -0.62 11.63
C VAL A 308 15.70 -0.74 13.04
N ARG A 309 14.65 0.04 13.33
CA ARG A 309 13.84 -0.09 14.55
C ARG A 309 12.68 -1.04 14.25
N PHE A 310 12.47 -2.03 15.09
CA PHE A 310 11.35 -2.98 15.02
C PHE A 310 10.46 -2.79 16.25
N PHE A 311 9.17 -2.49 16.01
CA PHE A 311 8.24 -2.10 17.07
C PHE A 311 7.38 -3.28 17.56
N GLY A 312 6.92 -3.21 18.81
CA GLY A 312 5.88 -4.10 19.35
C GLY A 312 6.34 -5.53 19.64
N GLY A 313 7.58 -5.69 20.13
CA GLY A 313 8.11 -7.00 20.53
C GLY A 313 8.36 -7.95 19.37
N ALA A 314 8.72 -7.42 18.19
CA ALA A 314 8.98 -8.22 17.00
C ALA A 314 10.01 -9.33 17.26
N LEU A 315 9.64 -10.58 16.98
CA LEU A 315 10.52 -11.73 17.07
C LEU A 315 11.45 -11.76 15.84
N VAL A 316 12.62 -11.15 16.00
CA VAL A 316 13.68 -11.12 14.98
C VAL A 316 14.99 -11.66 15.56
N VAL A 317 15.72 -12.41 14.74
CA VAL A 317 17.06 -12.93 15.06
C VAL A 317 18.06 -12.18 14.18
N PRO A 318 19.09 -11.52 14.75
CA PRO A 318 20.07 -10.80 13.95
C PRO A 318 20.92 -11.78 13.13
N GLY A 319 21.29 -11.36 11.91
CA GLY A 319 22.28 -12.06 11.11
C GLY A 319 23.68 -12.04 11.76
N PRO A 320 24.64 -12.81 11.24
CA PRO A 320 25.95 -12.99 11.87
C PRO A 320 26.73 -11.70 12.13
N ASP A 321 26.61 -10.72 11.23
CA ASP A 321 27.29 -9.43 11.31
C ASP A 321 26.39 -8.30 11.83
N ALA A 322 25.13 -8.61 12.18
CA ALA A 322 24.18 -7.64 12.67
C ALA A 322 24.24 -7.52 14.20
N HIS A 323 24.16 -6.30 14.70
CA HIS A 323 24.11 -6.00 16.13
C HIS A 323 22.70 -5.63 16.53
N MET A 324 22.16 -6.33 17.54
CA MET A 324 20.82 -6.10 18.07
C MET A 324 20.90 -5.54 19.49
N ALA A 325 20.13 -4.49 19.76
CA ALA A 325 20.01 -3.86 21.08
C ALA A 325 18.56 -3.38 21.32
N PRO A 326 18.09 -3.33 22.57
CA PRO A 326 16.82 -2.69 22.88
C PRO A 326 16.90 -1.18 22.62
N ASP A 327 15.79 -0.57 22.24
CA ASP A 327 15.72 0.88 22.09
C ASP A 327 15.71 1.57 23.47
N PRO A 328 16.56 2.59 23.70
CA PRO A 328 16.65 3.25 25.00
C PRO A 328 15.46 4.20 25.28
N GLU A 329 14.72 4.61 24.25
CA GLU A 329 13.65 5.61 24.35
C GLU A 329 12.24 4.99 24.29
N GLU A 330 12.12 3.77 23.76
CA GLU A 330 10.82 3.13 23.51
C GLU A 330 10.81 1.67 23.97
N GLU A 331 9.98 1.36 24.98
CA GLU A 331 9.77 -0.01 25.46
C GLU A 331 9.23 -0.91 24.33
N ASP A 332 9.57 -2.20 24.38
CA ASP A 332 9.21 -3.21 23.37
C ASP A 332 9.66 -2.90 21.93
N THR A 333 10.66 -2.03 21.78
CA THR A 333 11.31 -1.74 20.49
C THR A 333 12.73 -2.31 20.45
N THR A 334 13.05 -2.99 19.36
CA THR A 334 14.37 -3.58 19.12
C THR A 334 15.04 -2.88 17.96
N VAL A 335 16.29 -2.47 18.15
CA VAL A 335 17.12 -1.83 17.14
C VAL A 335 18.13 -2.82 16.61
N VAL A 336 18.22 -2.97 15.30
CA VAL A 336 19.25 -3.77 14.64
C VAL A 336 20.08 -2.89 13.71
N THR A 337 21.41 -2.97 13.83
CA THR A 337 22.37 -2.22 13.00
C THR A 337 23.33 -3.19 12.32
N ILE A 338 23.77 -2.88 11.11
CA ILE A 338 24.79 -3.65 10.39
C ILE A 338 25.70 -2.73 9.59
N GLU A 339 26.93 -3.14 9.33
CA GLU A 339 27.79 -2.50 8.34
C GLU A 339 27.84 -3.37 7.07
N VAL A 340 27.62 -2.75 5.91
CA VAL A 340 27.57 -3.41 4.61
C VAL A 340 28.66 -2.80 3.72
N PRO A 341 29.81 -3.48 3.54
CA PRO A 341 30.90 -2.99 2.70
C PRO A 341 30.51 -2.82 1.23
N PRO A 342 31.29 -2.03 0.45
CA PRO A 342 31.12 -1.92 -0.99
C PRO A 342 30.98 -3.26 -1.71
N CYS A 343 30.05 -3.36 -2.65
CA CYS A 343 29.80 -4.55 -3.48
C CYS A 343 29.54 -5.85 -2.70
N GLU A 344 29.07 -5.76 -1.45
CA GLU A 344 28.79 -6.93 -0.60
C GLU A 344 27.32 -7.05 -0.23
N THR A 345 26.89 -8.30 -0.02
CA THR A 345 25.59 -8.64 0.57
C THR A 345 25.79 -9.14 1.99
N ARG A 346 25.00 -8.63 2.94
CA ARG A 346 25.03 -9.07 4.34
C ARG A 346 23.64 -9.45 4.81
N LEU A 347 23.53 -10.62 5.46
CA LEU A 347 22.28 -11.04 6.10
C LEU A 347 22.01 -10.13 7.30
N PHE A 348 20.81 -9.55 7.33
CA PHE A 348 20.44 -8.57 8.34
C PHE A 348 19.66 -9.21 9.49
N ILE A 349 18.53 -9.85 9.20
CA ILE A 349 17.72 -10.56 10.19
C ILE A 349 17.06 -11.81 9.59
N GLU A 350 16.67 -12.72 10.48
CA GLU A 350 15.63 -13.71 10.26
C GLU A 350 14.41 -13.37 11.12
N GLY A 351 13.22 -13.28 10.52
CA GLY A 351 11.98 -12.89 11.17
C GLY A 351 10.99 -12.25 10.20
N ARG A 352 9.75 -12.04 10.67
CA ARG A 352 8.67 -11.41 9.89
C ARG A 352 8.10 -10.20 10.64
N PRO A 353 8.87 -9.11 10.76
CA PRO A 353 8.42 -7.92 11.48
C PRO A 353 7.28 -7.23 10.74
N ALA A 354 6.20 -6.90 11.46
CA ALA A 354 5.03 -6.23 10.88
C ALA A 354 5.16 -4.70 10.84
N LYS A 355 5.92 -4.11 11.78
CA LYS A 355 6.13 -2.66 11.88
C LYS A 355 7.60 -2.38 12.12
N TYR A 356 8.15 -1.49 11.32
CA TYR A 356 9.56 -1.13 11.38
C TYR A 356 9.82 0.24 10.77
N GLU A 357 10.95 0.82 11.13
CA GLU A 357 11.48 2.07 10.56
C GLU A 357 12.94 1.85 10.15
N VAL A 358 13.31 2.29 8.95
CA VAL A 358 14.67 2.12 8.40
C VAL A 358 15.35 3.48 8.29
N SER A 359 16.57 3.57 8.82
CA SER A 359 17.48 4.69 8.64
C SER A 359 18.82 4.16 8.10
N VAL A 360 19.44 4.88 7.17
CA VAL A 360 20.70 4.44 6.55
C VAL A 360 21.68 5.61 6.54
N VAL A 361 22.91 5.33 6.95
CA VAL A 361 24.05 6.25 6.83
C VAL A 361 25.06 5.64 5.84
N ALA A 362 25.74 6.48 5.06
CA ALA A 362 26.78 6.07 4.13
C ALA A 362 28.10 6.74 4.51
N ASP A 363 29.10 5.93 4.87
CA ASP A 363 30.45 6.40 5.22
C ASP A 363 31.39 6.14 4.05
N SER A 364 32.08 7.16 3.53
CA SER A 364 33.05 6.93 2.46
C SER A 364 34.25 6.10 2.96
N ILE A 365 34.65 5.06 2.21
CA ILE A 365 35.86 4.27 2.48
C ILE A 365 37.13 5.10 2.31
N HIS A 366 37.05 6.17 1.51
CA HIS A 366 38.11 7.14 1.38
C HIS A 366 37.89 8.22 2.45
N LYS A 367 38.73 8.22 3.49
CA LYS A 367 38.94 9.44 4.28
C LYS A 367 39.31 10.54 3.30
N SER A 368 38.70 11.71 3.40
CA SER A 368 39.13 12.87 2.61
C SER A 368 40.64 13.03 2.87
N VAL A 369 41.44 12.87 1.82
CA VAL A 369 42.90 13.08 1.88
C VAL A 369 43.13 14.57 1.66
N PRO A 370 43.99 15.22 2.46
CA PRO A 370 44.39 16.59 2.19
C PRO A 370 45.00 16.71 0.79
N GLU A 371 44.85 17.86 0.16
CA GLU A 371 45.57 18.18 -1.07
C GLU A 371 47.08 18.26 -0.76
N ASP A 372 47.89 17.45 -1.45
CA ASP A 372 49.34 17.43 -1.27
C ASP A 372 49.99 18.75 -1.74
N SER A 373 49.36 19.46 -2.70
CA SER A 373 49.81 20.74 -3.23
C SER A 373 48.63 21.56 -3.75
N PRO A 374 47.87 22.23 -2.85
CA PRO A 374 46.69 22.99 -3.26
C PRO A 374 47.08 24.18 -4.13
N GLU A 375 46.50 24.28 -5.32
CA GLU A 375 46.65 25.44 -6.21
C GLU A 375 45.54 26.47 -5.95
N PHE A 376 45.94 27.68 -5.58
CA PHE A 376 45.04 28.82 -5.45
C PHE A 376 45.26 29.81 -6.60
N ALA A 377 44.19 30.33 -7.19
CA ALA A 377 44.25 31.18 -8.37
C ALA A 377 44.23 32.67 -8.07
N HIS A 378 43.54 33.13 -7.02
CA HIS A 378 43.28 34.55 -6.80
C HIS A 378 43.77 35.08 -5.45
N GLY A 379 44.28 34.20 -4.58
CA GLY A 379 44.88 34.54 -3.30
C GLY A 379 45.30 33.30 -2.54
N GLU A 380 45.67 33.42 -1.27
CA GLU A 380 45.95 32.27 -0.39
C GLU A 380 45.14 32.38 0.90
N PRO A 381 44.82 31.26 1.58
CA PRO A 381 44.17 31.31 2.88
C PRO A 381 44.99 32.14 3.89
N ASP A 382 44.33 33.06 4.59
CA ASP A 382 44.97 33.94 5.57
C ASP A 382 45.29 33.19 6.86
N ARG A 383 46.55 32.80 7.00
CA ARG A 383 47.09 32.11 8.19
C ARG A 383 46.97 32.91 9.49
N LYS A 384 46.71 34.22 9.43
CA LYS A 384 46.45 35.04 10.63
C LYS A 384 45.02 34.89 11.13
N VAL A 385 44.08 34.63 10.23
CA VAL A 385 42.68 34.32 10.58
C VAL A 385 42.61 32.90 11.12
N MET A 386 43.19 31.95 10.39
CA MET A 386 43.21 30.56 10.82
C MET A 386 44.48 29.87 10.33
N ASN A 387 45.24 29.31 11.27
CA ASN A 387 46.35 28.44 10.91
C ASN A 387 45.81 27.12 10.32
N TYR A 388 46.58 26.43 9.49
CA TYR A 388 46.17 25.15 8.90
C TYR A 388 47.37 24.29 8.49
N ASP A 389 47.20 22.98 8.62
CA ASP A 389 48.14 21.93 8.19
C ASP A 389 47.55 21.00 7.12
N ALA A 390 46.24 21.06 6.88
CA ALA A 390 45.55 20.33 5.82
C ALA A 390 44.56 21.22 5.04
N VAL A 391 44.48 21.00 3.74
CA VAL A 391 43.54 21.68 2.82
C VAL A 391 42.75 20.62 2.07
N TYR A 392 41.45 20.84 1.89
CA TYR A 392 40.56 19.94 1.18
C TYR A 392 39.75 20.73 0.17
N GLN A 393 39.68 20.28 -1.07
CA GLN A 393 38.77 20.86 -2.06
C GLN A 393 37.32 20.44 -1.74
N CYS A 394 36.41 21.40 -1.56
CA CYS A 394 35.02 21.11 -1.21
C CYS A 394 34.21 20.50 -2.36
N PHE A 395 34.64 20.73 -3.62
CA PHE A 395 33.97 20.25 -4.82
C PHE A 395 34.98 19.54 -5.74
N LYS A 396 35.16 18.23 -5.56
CA LYS A 396 36.12 17.43 -6.34
C LYS A 396 35.71 17.27 -7.82
N ASP A 397 34.41 17.19 -8.07
CA ASP A 397 33.80 17.07 -9.40
C ASP A 397 33.78 18.40 -10.17
N LYS A 398 33.98 19.52 -9.47
CA LYS A 398 33.96 20.88 -10.02
C LYS A 398 35.12 21.70 -9.48
N PRO A 399 36.36 21.44 -9.93
CA PRO A 399 37.53 22.11 -9.40
C PRO A 399 37.48 23.64 -9.56
N ASP A 400 36.78 24.13 -10.57
CA ASP A 400 36.55 25.56 -10.81
C ASP A 400 35.66 26.25 -9.76
N ALA A 401 34.97 25.50 -8.90
CA ALA A 401 34.20 26.07 -7.78
C ALA A 401 35.11 26.68 -6.70
N ARG A 402 36.38 26.27 -6.62
CA ARG A 402 37.47 26.92 -5.86
C ARG A 402 37.13 27.31 -4.42
N LEU A 403 36.36 26.46 -3.75
CA LEU A 403 36.11 26.53 -2.31
C LEU A 403 36.92 25.45 -1.60
N PHE A 404 37.67 25.85 -0.58
CA PHE A 404 38.56 24.97 0.15
C PHE A 404 38.19 24.95 1.63
N ARG A 405 38.13 23.76 2.22
CA ARG A 405 38.09 23.56 3.66
C ARG A 405 39.52 23.45 4.17
N ILE A 406 39.87 24.29 5.13
CA ILE A 406 41.18 24.28 5.78
C ILE A 406 41.04 23.73 7.20
N VAL A 407 42.03 22.96 7.64
CA VAL A 407 42.01 22.28 8.94
C VAL A 407 43.33 22.54 9.66
N ASP A 408 43.25 22.89 10.94
CA ASP A 408 44.37 22.85 11.90
C ASP A 408 44.19 21.61 12.77
N SER A 409 44.93 20.54 12.46
CA SER A 409 44.82 19.27 13.17
C SER A 409 45.30 19.38 14.63
N SER A 410 46.22 20.31 14.93
CA SER A 410 46.74 20.52 16.28
C SER A 410 45.72 21.18 17.21
N ARG A 411 44.92 22.10 16.67
CA ARG A 411 43.87 22.82 17.42
C ARG A 411 42.49 22.24 17.21
N GLN A 412 42.35 21.23 16.35
CA GLN A 412 41.08 20.66 15.91
C GLN A 412 40.11 21.74 15.38
N GLN A 413 40.65 22.70 14.62
CA GLN A 413 39.87 23.82 14.06
C GLN A 413 39.62 23.60 12.58
N TRP A 414 38.40 23.93 12.15
CA TRP A 414 37.99 23.93 10.76
C TRP A 414 37.63 25.35 10.34
N GLY A 415 37.92 25.66 9.08
CA GLY A 415 37.54 26.91 8.43
C GLY A 415 37.47 26.72 6.93
N PHE A 416 37.20 27.82 6.23
CA PHE A 416 37.06 27.82 4.78
C PHE A 416 37.81 28.98 4.15
N TYR A 417 38.35 28.74 2.96
CA TYR A 417 38.87 29.76 2.07
C TYR A 417 38.12 29.71 0.75
N ASN A 418 37.57 30.86 0.35
CA ASN A 418 36.89 31.04 -0.93
C ASN A 418 37.82 31.77 -1.89
N ASP A 419 38.35 31.06 -2.88
CA ASP A 419 39.28 31.59 -3.88
C ASP A 419 38.56 32.13 -5.13
N THR A 420 37.24 32.24 -5.10
CA THR A 420 36.47 32.91 -6.16
C THR A 420 36.45 34.42 -5.94
N THR A 421 36.24 35.17 -7.02
CA THR A 421 36.14 36.65 -6.98
C THR A 421 34.69 37.14 -6.98
N ASP A 422 33.74 36.28 -7.35
CA ASP A 422 32.36 36.65 -7.66
C ASP A 422 31.29 35.75 -6.99
N VAL A 423 31.67 34.64 -6.37
CA VAL A 423 30.72 33.71 -5.73
C VAL A 423 30.75 33.86 -4.21
N PHE A 424 29.60 34.16 -3.63
CA PHE A 424 29.38 34.09 -2.19
C PHE A 424 28.92 32.69 -1.82
N PHE A 425 29.67 32.00 -0.95
CA PHE A 425 29.27 30.68 -0.47
C PHE A 425 28.62 30.75 0.90
N THR A 426 27.70 29.83 1.15
CA THR A 426 27.21 29.50 2.49
C THR A 426 27.41 28.02 2.69
N ALA A 427 28.06 27.65 3.78
CA ALA A 427 28.30 26.27 4.19
C ALA A 427 27.39 25.94 5.37
N ARG A 428 26.74 24.77 5.32
CA ARG A 428 25.88 24.24 6.37
C ARG A 428 26.33 22.85 6.74
N PHE A 429 26.58 22.62 8.03
CA PHE A 429 27.00 21.30 8.52
C PHE A 429 26.11 20.83 9.65
N THR A 430 25.86 19.52 9.68
CA THR A 430 25.36 18.82 10.86
C THR A 430 26.44 17.84 11.30
N PHE A 431 26.77 17.84 12.58
CA PHE A 431 27.75 16.91 13.16
C PHE A 431 27.03 15.80 13.94
N ASP A 432 27.65 14.64 14.03
CA ASP A 432 27.13 13.54 14.85
C ASP A 432 27.05 13.91 16.35
N ALA A 433 26.17 13.24 17.09
CA ALA A 433 25.90 13.55 18.50
C ALA A 433 27.11 13.32 19.43
N GLU A 434 28.13 12.58 18.96
CA GLU A 434 29.38 12.35 19.70
C GLU A 434 30.39 13.49 19.53
N GLY A 435 30.25 14.32 18.49
CA GLY A 435 31.12 15.45 18.21
C GLY A 435 30.87 16.62 19.16
N LYS A 436 31.77 16.83 20.14
CA LYS A 436 31.77 18.04 20.98
C LYS A 436 32.36 19.21 20.20
N VAL A 437 31.54 19.86 19.37
CA VAL A 437 31.98 20.96 18.51
C VAL A 437 31.47 22.33 19.00
N ARG A 438 32.37 23.32 19.07
CA ARG A 438 32.04 24.73 19.35
C ARG A 438 32.14 25.58 18.09
N THR A 439 31.32 26.62 17.98
CA THR A 439 31.37 27.59 16.88
C THR A 439 32.56 28.54 17.02
N LEU A 440 33.11 28.96 15.88
CA LEU A 440 34.14 29.99 15.76
C LEU A 440 33.67 31.08 14.78
N GLY A 441 34.28 32.27 14.86
CA GLY A 441 33.99 33.39 13.99
C GLY A 441 32.49 33.74 13.93
N ASP A 442 31.99 33.99 12.73
CA ASP A 442 30.60 34.34 12.45
C ASP A 442 29.71 33.10 12.21
N THR A 443 30.07 31.96 12.78
CA THR A 443 29.30 30.71 12.61
C THR A 443 28.07 30.70 13.49
N GLU A 444 26.91 30.56 12.88
CA GLU A 444 25.62 30.51 13.55
C GLU A 444 25.17 29.07 13.80
N LYS A 445 24.43 28.86 14.89
CA LYS A 445 23.74 27.59 15.18
C LYS A 445 22.27 27.77 14.88
N GLU A 446 21.76 26.97 13.96
CA GLU A 446 20.36 26.90 13.59
C GLU A 446 19.80 25.51 13.91
N GLN A 447 18.48 25.41 14.06
CA GLN A 447 17.80 24.13 14.25
C GLN A 447 17.00 23.83 12.99
N ASN A 448 17.23 22.66 12.37
CA ASN A 448 16.51 22.29 11.14
C ASN A 448 15.10 21.74 11.43
N SER A 449 14.35 21.43 10.37
CA SER A 449 12.99 20.85 10.46
C SER A 449 12.94 19.54 11.26
N ASP A 450 14.07 18.85 11.36
CA ASP A 450 14.22 17.54 12.00
C ASP A 450 14.79 17.67 13.42
N ASN A 451 14.81 18.90 13.96
CA ASN A 451 15.30 19.25 15.29
C ASN A 451 16.82 19.04 15.50
N GLU A 452 17.59 18.74 14.44
CA GLU A 452 19.05 18.62 14.47
C GLU A 452 19.72 20.00 14.53
N THR A 453 20.86 20.10 15.23
CA THR A 453 21.66 21.33 15.29
C THR A 453 22.52 21.48 14.04
N GLN A 454 22.27 22.53 13.27
CA GLN A 454 23.01 22.90 12.07
C GLN A 454 23.95 24.08 12.34
N TYR A 455 25.15 24.01 11.76
CA TYR A 455 26.20 25.02 11.87
C TYR A 455 26.34 25.71 10.52
N VAL A 456 26.10 27.02 10.49
CA VAL A 456 25.99 27.80 9.25
C VAL A 456 27.05 28.89 9.24
N VAL A 457 27.84 28.95 8.17
CA VAL A 457 28.83 30.02 7.97
C VAL A 457 28.74 30.59 6.57
N SER A 458 28.85 31.92 6.50
CA SER A 458 28.94 32.67 5.25
C SER A 458 30.40 32.89 4.87
N ILE A 459 30.73 32.63 3.61
CA ILE A 459 32.11 32.60 3.10
C ILE A 459 32.19 33.53 1.88
N PRO A 460 32.48 34.84 2.10
CA PRO A 460 32.59 35.82 1.02
C PRO A 460 33.74 35.50 0.05
N PRO A 461 33.70 36.03 -1.20
CA PRO A 461 34.83 35.95 -2.14
C PRO A 461 36.15 36.39 -1.52
N LEU A 462 37.25 35.73 -1.91
CA LEU A 462 38.64 36.01 -1.49
C LEU A 462 38.86 36.10 0.03
N THR A 463 38.06 35.39 0.82
CA THR A 463 38.06 35.51 2.28
C THR A 463 38.33 34.16 2.93
N THR A 464 39.09 34.19 4.03
CA THR A 464 39.26 33.07 4.95
C THR A 464 38.36 33.28 6.16
N VAL A 465 37.61 32.26 6.55
CA VAL A 465 36.73 32.31 7.73
C VAL A 465 36.96 31.11 8.63
N GLU A 466 36.92 31.32 9.94
CA GLU A 466 36.83 30.25 10.92
C GLU A 466 35.42 29.67 10.92
N PHE A 467 35.28 28.38 11.24
CA PHE A 467 34.00 27.70 11.28
C PHE A 467 33.71 27.08 12.64
N VAL A 468 34.45 26.02 12.98
CA VAL A 468 34.18 25.25 14.20
C VAL A 468 35.46 24.68 14.81
N GLN A 469 35.39 24.29 16.08
CA GLN A 469 36.47 23.60 16.78
C GLN A 469 35.95 22.43 17.60
N GLY A 470 36.61 21.28 17.51
CA GLY A 470 36.30 20.09 18.30
C GLY A 470 36.60 18.78 17.56
N ASP A 471 36.30 17.66 18.22
CA ASP A 471 36.42 16.33 17.63
C ASP A 471 35.25 16.12 16.64
N VAL A 472 35.56 16.00 15.35
CA VAL A 472 34.59 15.77 14.27
C VAL A 472 34.81 14.37 13.73
N ARG A 473 33.86 13.46 14.00
CA ARG A 473 33.95 12.03 13.59
C ARG A 473 33.06 11.71 12.40
N GLY A 474 31.87 12.30 12.35
CA GLY A 474 30.93 12.23 11.24
C GLY A 474 30.23 13.57 11.02
N PHE A 475 29.99 13.92 9.75
CA PHE A 475 29.30 15.15 9.41
C PHE A 475 28.52 15.02 8.10
N LYS A 476 27.40 15.74 8.02
CA LYS A 476 26.68 16.05 6.77
C LYS A 476 27.03 17.48 6.38
N SER A 477 27.30 17.75 5.10
CA SER A 477 27.62 19.09 4.61
C SER A 477 26.79 19.48 3.39
N GLN A 478 26.33 20.73 3.36
CA GLN A 478 25.66 21.33 2.22
C GLN A 478 26.30 22.69 1.91
N PHE A 479 26.56 22.95 0.64
CA PHE A 479 27.09 24.23 0.17
C PHE A 479 26.11 24.89 -0.79
N THR A 480 25.92 26.20 -0.65
CA THR A 480 25.16 27.01 -1.61
C THR A 480 26.00 28.17 -2.09
N GLY A 481 26.13 28.37 -3.40
CA GLY A 481 26.84 29.50 -4.00
C GLY A 481 25.87 30.48 -4.66
N LYS A 482 26.06 31.78 -4.42
CA LYS A 482 25.32 32.86 -5.10
C LYS A 482 26.32 33.80 -5.78
N ARG A 483 26.20 33.96 -7.10
CA ARG A 483 27.01 34.94 -7.84
C ARG A 483 26.57 36.36 -7.50
N LYS A 484 27.53 37.24 -7.29
CA LYS A 484 27.30 38.67 -7.15
C LYS A 484 26.88 39.22 -8.52
N VAL A 485 25.59 39.52 -8.70
CA VAL A 485 25.12 40.19 -9.91
C VAL A 485 25.70 41.60 -9.91
N SER A 486 26.63 41.86 -10.82
CA SER A 486 27.10 43.22 -11.09
C SER A 486 25.94 44.03 -11.66
N LEU A 487 25.45 45.02 -10.89
CA LEU A 487 24.66 46.12 -11.43
C LEU A 487 25.45 46.74 -12.58
N GLN A 488 24.98 46.58 -13.81
CA GLN A 488 25.45 47.38 -14.94
C GLN A 488 25.24 48.85 -14.57
N ALA A 489 26.33 49.56 -14.33
CA ALA A 489 26.33 51.00 -14.27
C ALA A 489 25.88 51.53 -15.64
N SER A 490 24.76 52.24 -15.66
CA SER A 490 24.37 53.06 -16.79
C SER A 490 25.43 54.13 -17.02
N ALA A 491 26.03 54.13 -18.21
CA ALA A 491 26.67 55.27 -18.84
C ALA A 491 26.47 55.18 -20.35
#